data_AF-A0A5P9IPB2-F1
#
_entry.id   AF-A0A5P9IPB2-F1
#
_cell.length_a   1.000
_cell.length_b   1.000
_cell.length_c   1.000
_cell.angle_alpha   90.00
_cell.angle_beta   90.00
_cell.angle_gamma   90.00
#
_symmetry.space_group_name_H-M   'P 1'
#
loop_
_entity.id
_entity.type
_entity.pdbx_description
1 polymer ?
#
loop_
_entity_poly.entity_id
_entity_poly.type
_entity_poly.pdbx_seq_one_letter_code
_entity_poly.pdbx_strand_id
1 'polypeptide(L)'
;MSNNPLPATTSISEKKGGEYNQHLTNRNLTIPDYYHQISSIPLEDYIERLKSTLCETYFHISQKPPTIGSPPPKKNEEELANKLFHQEYSSAESALSSGTPASEYQKILELTLCENIDEKITKLFSTSFMWLVCADLLAKEGLRDQAWAALVELASLESSLEQACIAEQNRWEKLLQQEYGRLANQKLKHLKFYLIDLLYEDCPDNGWPSVKVAAYKLHEKVLQFHEQSDQRSVIKLNESDIQRMITNWMNKNKEVNETFKKLKNL
;
A
#
# COMPACT_ATOMS: atom_id res chain seq x y z
N MET A 1 16.71 -40.06 -56.17
CA MET A 1 16.58 -38.72 -56.77
C MET A 1 15.12 -38.52 -57.12
N SER A 2 14.44 -37.58 -56.46
CA SER A 2 13.10 -37.14 -56.84
C SER A 2 12.99 -35.66 -56.46
N ASN A 3 13.00 -34.82 -57.49
CA ASN A 3 12.62 -33.41 -57.39
C ASN A 3 11.09 -33.37 -57.29
N ASN A 4 10.57 -32.73 -56.24
CA ASN A 4 9.26 -32.12 -56.33
C ASN A 4 9.20 -30.83 -55.49
N PRO A 5 8.57 -29.76 -56.01
CA PRO A 5 8.67 -28.41 -55.48
C PRO A 5 7.63 -28.14 -54.38
N LEU A 6 7.91 -27.11 -53.57
CA LEU A 6 7.02 -26.55 -52.56
C LEU A 6 5.64 -26.17 -53.14
N PRO A 7 4.52 -26.38 -52.42
CA PRO A 7 3.24 -25.83 -52.81
C PRO A 7 3.19 -24.32 -52.53
N ALA A 8 2.77 -23.59 -53.56
CA ALA A 8 2.53 -22.17 -53.59
C ALA A 8 1.35 -21.74 -52.68
N THR A 9 1.47 -20.50 -52.22
CA THR A 9 0.42 -19.58 -51.73
C THR A 9 -1.00 -19.96 -52.15
N THR A 10 -1.84 -20.36 -51.18
CA THR A 10 -3.29 -20.31 -51.31
C THR A 10 -3.78 -18.94 -50.86
N SER A 11 -3.85 -18.04 -51.83
CA SER A 11 -4.70 -16.85 -51.84
C SER A 11 -6.14 -17.22 -51.48
N ILE A 12 -6.67 -16.68 -50.38
CA ILE A 12 -8.09 -16.78 -50.05
C ILE A 12 -8.84 -15.70 -50.84
N SER A 13 -9.71 -16.21 -51.70
CA SER A 13 -10.68 -15.52 -52.56
C SER A 13 -11.49 -14.42 -51.84
N GLU A 14 -11.34 -13.17 -52.29
CA GLU A 14 -12.32 -12.10 -52.05
C GLU A 14 -13.65 -12.45 -52.75
N LYS A 15 -14.66 -12.86 -51.97
CA LYS A 15 -16.04 -12.83 -52.44
C LYS A 15 -16.59 -11.43 -52.24
N LYS A 16 -16.84 -10.73 -53.35
CA LYS A 16 -17.70 -9.55 -53.42
C LYS A 16 -19.09 -9.90 -52.89
N GLY A 17 -19.51 -9.24 -51.83
CA GLY A 17 -20.88 -9.30 -51.32
C GLY A 17 -21.09 -8.27 -50.22
N GLY A 18 -21.77 -7.18 -50.55
CA GLY A 18 -22.43 -6.31 -49.58
C GLY A 18 -21.63 -5.07 -49.15
N GLU A 19 -21.91 -3.95 -49.80
CA GLU A 19 -21.59 -2.59 -49.36
C GLU A 19 -22.30 -2.22 -48.05
N TYR A 20 -21.96 -2.84 -46.93
CA TYR A 20 -22.36 -2.36 -45.60
C TYR A 20 -21.26 -2.77 -44.64
N ASN A 21 -20.43 -1.79 -44.23
CA ASN A 21 -19.45 -1.80 -43.11
C ASN A 21 -18.09 -1.14 -43.42
N GLN A 22 -17.97 -0.27 -44.43
CA GLN A 22 -16.74 0.52 -44.66
C GLN A 22 -16.42 1.56 -43.56
N HIS A 23 -17.33 1.78 -42.60
CA HIS A 23 -17.10 2.71 -41.48
C HIS A 23 -16.45 2.05 -40.26
N LEU A 24 -16.32 0.71 -40.25
CA LEU A 24 -15.76 -0.04 -39.11
C LEU A 24 -14.30 -0.45 -39.32
N THR A 25 -13.76 -0.35 -40.53
CA THR A 25 -12.38 -0.76 -40.87
C THR A 25 -11.33 0.33 -40.71
N ASN A 26 -11.72 1.58 -40.41
CA ASN A 26 -10.80 2.70 -40.18
C ASN A 26 -10.68 3.13 -38.71
N ARG A 27 -10.98 2.23 -37.77
CA ARG A 27 -10.39 2.36 -36.44
C ARG A 27 -9.03 1.68 -36.51
N ASN A 28 -7.99 2.46 -36.80
CA ASN A 28 -6.63 2.17 -36.34
C ASN A 28 -6.70 2.13 -34.79
N LEU A 29 -7.22 1.03 -34.26
CA LEU A 29 -6.90 0.56 -32.94
C LEU A 29 -5.44 0.14 -33.05
N THR A 30 -4.54 1.11 -32.92
CA THR A 30 -3.17 0.88 -32.50
C THR A 30 -3.27 0.34 -31.08
N ILE A 31 -3.61 -0.94 -30.97
CA ILE A 31 -3.35 -1.71 -29.76
C ILE A 31 -1.83 -1.68 -29.68
N PRO A 32 -1.24 -1.06 -28.64
CA PRO A 32 0.20 -1.11 -28.48
C PRO A 32 0.56 -2.59 -28.37
N ASP A 33 1.26 -3.11 -29.36
CA ASP A 33 1.79 -4.46 -29.29
C ASP A 33 2.92 -4.43 -28.27
N TYR A 34 2.56 -4.69 -27.01
CA TYR A 34 3.48 -4.70 -25.88
C TYR A 34 4.67 -5.64 -26.15
N TYR A 35 4.44 -6.73 -26.91
CA TYR A 35 5.51 -7.64 -27.33
C TYR A 35 6.49 -6.99 -28.30
N HIS A 36 6.02 -6.15 -29.23
CA HIS A 36 6.91 -5.41 -30.14
C HIS A 36 7.71 -4.31 -29.40
N GLN A 37 7.12 -3.68 -28.39
CA GLN A 37 7.83 -2.67 -27.59
C GLN A 37 8.93 -3.30 -26.73
N ILE A 38 8.64 -4.43 -26.07
CA ILE A 38 9.62 -5.16 -25.25
C ILE A 38 10.71 -5.78 -26.12
N SER A 39 10.37 -6.33 -27.30
CA SER A 39 11.35 -6.96 -28.20
C SER A 39 12.37 -5.98 -28.81
N SER A 40 12.08 -4.67 -28.76
CA SER A 40 12.98 -3.62 -29.23
C SER A 40 14.02 -3.18 -28.20
N ILE A 41 13.83 -3.54 -26.92
CA ILE A 41 14.76 -3.19 -25.84
C ILE A 41 15.87 -4.27 -25.81
N PRO A 42 17.16 -3.88 -25.80
CA PRO A 42 18.25 -4.81 -25.53
C PRO A 42 18.01 -5.58 -24.22
N LEU A 43 18.40 -6.85 -24.16
CA LEU A 43 18.12 -7.71 -23.00
C LEU A 43 18.74 -7.12 -21.73
N GLU A 44 19.95 -6.60 -21.87
CA GLU A 44 20.75 -5.97 -20.82
C GLU A 44 20.05 -4.72 -20.28
N ASP A 45 19.57 -3.85 -21.18
CA ASP A 45 18.81 -2.65 -20.81
C ASP A 45 17.49 -3.00 -20.11
N TYR A 46 16.85 -4.10 -20.52
CA TYR A 46 15.61 -4.56 -19.89
C TYR A 46 15.85 -5.12 -18.49
N ILE A 47 16.95 -5.87 -18.29
CA ILE A 47 17.39 -6.36 -16.98
C ILE A 47 17.69 -5.19 -16.03
N GLU A 48 18.39 -4.15 -16.50
CA GLU A 48 18.68 -2.95 -15.69
C GLU A 48 17.41 -2.18 -15.27
N ARG A 49 16.40 -2.13 -16.15
CA ARG A 49 15.09 -1.58 -15.79
C ARG A 49 14.43 -2.39 -14.68
N LEU A 50 14.41 -3.71 -14.79
CA LEU A 50 13.81 -4.58 -13.76
C LEU A 50 14.58 -4.53 -12.44
N LYS A 51 15.91 -4.39 -12.47
CA LYS A 51 16.73 -4.10 -11.28
C LYS A 51 16.26 -2.83 -10.59
N SER A 52 16.06 -1.76 -11.36
CA SER A 52 15.59 -0.48 -10.81
C SER A 52 14.22 -0.63 -10.15
N THR A 53 13.26 -1.30 -10.81
CA THR A 53 11.92 -1.56 -10.26
C THR A 53 11.95 -2.41 -8.97
N LEU A 54 12.77 -3.47 -8.94
CA LEU A 54 12.93 -4.31 -7.75
C LEU A 54 13.66 -3.56 -6.63
N CYS A 55 14.58 -2.66 -6.95
CA CYS A 55 15.25 -1.79 -5.98
C CYS A 55 14.27 -0.81 -5.32
N GLU A 56 13.39 -0.19 -6.11
CA GLU A 56 12.30 0.64 -5.59
C GLU A 56 11.37 -0.17 -4.67
N THR A 57 11.01 -1.38 -5.10
CA THR A 57 10.19 -2.29 -4.28
C THR A 57 10.89 -2.63 -2.97
N TYR A 58 12.19 -2.92 -3.01
CA TYR A 58 13.01 -3.18 -1.83
C TYR A 58 13.01 -2.00 -0.85
N PHE A 59 13.15 -0.77 -1.36
CA PHE A 59 13.03 0.43 -0.54
C PHE A 59 11.66 0.50 0.14
N HIS A 60 10.57 0.28 -0.59
CA HIS A 60 9.22 0.35 -0.02
C HIS A 60 8.97 -0.70 1.06
N ILE A 61 9.41 -1.95 0.85
CA ILE A 61 9.18 -3.03 1.82
C ILE A 61 10.12 -2.92 3.04
N SER A 62 11.31 -2.31 2.87
CA SER A 62 12.27 -2.10 3.95
C SER A 62 11.93 -0.92 4.86
N GLN A 63 10.97 -0.08 4.47
CA GLN A 63 10.51 1.02 5.31
C GLN A 63 9.78 0.50 6.55
N LYS A 64 10.06 1.15 7.68
CA LYS A 64 9.28 0.93 8.90
C LYS A 64 7.89 1.54 8.73
N PRO A 65 6.87 0.98 9.40
CA PRO A 65 5.54 1.60 9.42
C PRO A 65 5.66 3.07 9.85
N PRO A 66 5.04 4.01 9.13
CA PRO A 66 5.10 5.42 9.50
C PRO A 66 4.53 5.60 10.91
N THR A 67 5.27 6.31 11.77
CA THR A 67 4.78 6.68 13.10
C THR A 67 4.21 8.11 13.08
N ILE A 68 3.30 8.44 14.00
CA ILE A 68 2.68 9.77 14.05
C ILE A 68 3.76 10.86 14.12
N GLY A 69 3.72 11.79 13.16
CA GLY A 69 4.68 12.89 13.08
C GLY A 69 6.06 12.51 12.53
N SER A 70 6.22 11.29 11.98
CA SER A 70 7.44 10.94 11.26
C SER A 70 7.61 11.88 10.07
N PRO A 71 8.77 12.52 9.92
CA PRO A 71 9.09 13.23 8.70
C PRO A 71 9.04 12.25 7.52
N PRO A 72 8.80 12.74 6.28
CA PRO A 72 8.98 11.91 5.11
C PRO A 72 10.37 11.26 5.12
N PRO A 73 10.52 10.05 4.55
CA PRO A 73 11.80 9.36 4.49
C PRO A 73 12.87 10.30 3.93
N LYS A 74 14.01 10.36 4.61
CA LYS A 74 15.10 11.26 4.21
C LYS A 74 15.75 10.69 2.94
N LYS A 75 16.29 11.55 2.07
CA LYS A 75 17.10 11.13 0.90
C LYS A 75 18.18 10.10 1.27
N ASN A 76 18.75 10.20 2.48
CA ASN A 76 19.74 9.25 2.98
C ASN A 76 19.22 7.81 3.17
N GLU A 77 17.91 7.62 3.41
CA GLU A 77 17.30 6.29 3.61
C GLU A 77 17.11 5.57 2.28
N GLU A 78 16.68 6.30 1.24
CA GLU A 78 16.59 5.78 -0.13
C GLU A 78 17.97 5.41 -0.68
N GLU A 79 18.96 6.29 -0.47
CA GLU A 79 20.35 5.99 -0.84
C GLU A 79 20.92 4.77 -0.09
N LEU A 80 20.55 4.58 1.18
CA LEU A 80 20.95 3.41 1.95
C LEU A 80 20.29 2.14 1.42
N ALA A 81 18.98 2.18 1.14
CA ALA A 81 18.25 1.05 0.60
C ALA A 81 18.79 0.63 -0.77
N ASN A 82 19.09 1.59 -1.65
CA ASN A 82 19.73 1.31 -2.93
C ASN A 82 21.10 0.64 -2.75
N LYS A 83 21.93 1.13 -1.82
CA LYS A 83 23.22 0.50 -1.50
C LYS A 83 23.05 -0.93 -1.00
N LEU A 84 22.12 -1.17 -0.08
CA LEU A 84 21.86 -2.50 0.47
C LEU A 84 21.33 -3.45 -0.60
N PHE A 85 20.39 -3.00 -1.44
CA PHE A 85 19.89 -3.78 -2.56
C PHE A 85 21.01 -4.22 -3.51
N HIS A 86 21.87 -3.29 -3.94
CA HIS A 86 22.98 -3.62 -4.83
C HIS A 86 24.03 -4.52 -4.16
N GLN A 87 24.30 -4.34 -2.86
CA GLN A 87 25.18 -5.24 -2.12
C GLN A 87 24.62 -6.66 -2.06
N GLU A 88 23.32 -6.80 -1.80
CA GLU A 88 22.64 -8.09 -1.78
C GLU A 88 22.62 -8.73 -3.18
N TYR A 89 22.38 -7.93 -4.22
CA TYR A 89 22.40 -8.38 -5.61
C TYR A 89 23.77 -8.93 -6.00
N SER A 90 24.85 -8.19 -5.74
CA SER A 90 26.21 -8.66 -6.02
C SER A 90 26.60 -9.87 -5.16
N SER A 91 26.09 -9.98 -3.93
CA SER A 91 26.30 -11.15 -3.07
C SER A 91 25.63 -12.40 -3.64
N ALA A 92 24.39 -12.26 -4.14
CA ALA A 92 23.66 -13.32 -4.82
C ALA A 92 24.38 -13.76 -6.10
N GLU A 93 24.82 -12.82 -6.94
CA GLU A 93 25.60 -13.13 -8.15
C GLU A 93 26.87 -13.93 -7.83
N SER A 94 27.62 -13.50 -6.82
CA SER A 94 28.85 -14.18 -6.38
C SER A 94 28.56 -15.58 -5.84
N ALA A 95 27.50 -15.74 -5.04
CA ALA A 95 27.13 -17.02 -4.46
C ALA A 95 26.71 -18.02 -5.55
N LEU A 96 25.84 -17.61 -6.48
CA LEU A 96 25.40 -18.45 -7.59
C LEU A 96 26.56 -18.83 -8.51
N SER A 97 27.45 -17.87 -8.81
CA SER A 97 28.65 -18.12 -9.60
C SER A 97 29.62 -19.10 -8.92
N SER A 98 29.62 -19.14 -7.58
CA SER A 98 30.40 -20.10 -6.78
C SER A 98 29.75 -21.49 -6.63
N GLY A 99 28.57 -21.70 -7.22
CA GLY A 99 27.85 -22.98 -7.23
C GLY A 99 26.75 -23.10 -6.17
N THR A 100 26.42 -22.05 -5.43
CA THR A 100 25.26 -22.05 -4.53
C THR A 100 23.96 -22.11 -5.35
N PRO A 101 23.06 -23.08 -5.11
CA PRO A 101 21.78 -23.13 -5.79
C PRO A 101 20.94 -21.88 -5.52
N ALA A 102 20.27 -21.36 -6.54
CA ALA A 102 19.41 -20.17 -6.42
C ALA A 102 18.33 -20.33 -5.33
N SER A 103 17.77 -21.54 -5.19
CA SER A 103 16.78 -21.86 -4.17
C SER A 103 17.33 -21.88 -2.74
N GLU A 104 18.63 -22.08 -2.55
CA GLU A 104 19.29 -22.01 -1.26
C GLU A 104 19.55 -20.55 -0.87
N TYR A 105 20.05 -19.74 -1.80
CA TYR A 105 20.23 -18.31 -1.59
C TYR A 105 18.88 -17.61 -1.34
N GLN A 106 17.83 -18.01 -2.06
CA GLN A 106 16.48 -17.50 -1.83
C GLN A 106 16.04 -17.66 -0.37
N LYS A 107 16.31 -18.81 0.26
CA LYS A 107 15.94 -19.03 1.66
C LYS A 107 16.73 -18.13 2.61
N ILE A 108 18.01 -17.88 2.31
CA ILE A 108 18.82 -16.93 3.08
C ILE A 108 18.24 -15.52 2.94
N LEU A 109 17.86 -15.13 1.73
CA LEU A 109 17.23 -13.86 1.46
C LEU A 109 15.89 -13.72 2.20
N GLU A 110 15.05 -14.75 2.21
CA GLU A 110 13.77 -14.76 2.96
C GLU A 110 13.96 -14.60 4.48
N LEU A 111 15.04 -15.14 5.03
CA LEU A 111 15.37 -15.01 6.45
C LEU A 111 15.97 -13.66 6.83
N THR A 112 16.58 -12.96 5.87
CA THR A 112 17.29 -11.69 6.07
C THR A 112 16.48 -10.48 5.60
N LEU A 113 15.50 -10.69 4.73
CA LEU A 113 14.48 -9.71 4.36
C LEU A 113 13.77 -9.21 5.62
N CYS A 114 13.57 -7.90 5.68
CA CYS A 114 13.34 -7.15 6.92
C CYS A 114 12.40 -7.83 7.91
N GLU A 115 12.83 -7.85 9.18
CA GLU A 115 11.98 -8.25 10.30
C GLU A 115 10.68 -7.42 10.24
N ASN A 116 9.53 -8.10 10.15
CA ASN A 116 8.16 -7.55 10.11
C ASN A 116 7.51 -7.32 8.74
N ILE A 117 8.08 -7.77 7.62
CA ILE A 117 7.35 -7.82 6.33
C ILE A 117 6.35 -9.00 6.33
N ASP A 118 5.23 -8.84 5.62
CA ASP A 118 4.26 -9.92 5.39
C ASP A 118 4.91 -11.10 4.64
N GLU A 119 4.64 -12.33 5.10
CA GLU A 119 5.23 -13.56 4.55
C GLU A 119 5.04 -13.70 3.03
N LYS A 120 3.90 -13.22 2.51
CA LYS A 120 3.61 -13.25 1.06
C LYS A 120 4.53 -12.30 0.30
N ILE A 121 4.78 -11.10 0.82
CA ILE A 121 5.70 -10.14 0.21
C ILE A 121 7.11 -10.70 0.25
N THR A 122 7.56 -11.23 1.39
CA THR A 122 8.88 -11.83 1.55
C THR A 122 9.14 -12.90 0.49
N LYS A 123 8.19 -13.82 0.31
CA LYS A 123 8.29 -14.90 -0.68
C LYS A 123 8.24 -14.41 -2.13
N LEU A 124 7.32 -13.50 -2.46
CA LEU A 124 7.19 -12.99 -3.83
C LEU A 124 8.41 -12.15 -4.23
N PHE A 125 8.89 -11.31 -3.31
CA PHE A 125 10.07 -10.49 -3.53
C PHE A 125 11.31 -11.36 -3.69
N SER A 126 11.56 -12.31 -2.76
CA SER A 126 12.74 -13.19 -2.84
C SER A 126 12.77 -14.00 -4.14
N THR A 127 11.62 -14.52 -4.57
CA THR A 127 11.50 -15.27 -5.82
C THR A 127 11.76 -14.36 -7.04
N SER A 128 11.18 -13.16 -7.06
CA SER A 128 11.38 -12.18 -8.13
C SER A 128 12.84 -11.74 -8.23
N PHE A 129 13.46 -11.47 -7.09
CA PHE A 129 14.88 -11.13 -6.99
C PHE A 129 15.77 -12.23 -7.57
N MET A 130 15.51 -13.49 -7.21
CA MET A 130 16.30 -14.61 -7.73
C MET A 130 16.10 -14.83 -9.24
N TRP A 131 14.88 -14.67 -9.76
CA TRP A 131 14.65 -14.75 -11.21
C TRP A 131 15.43 -13.68 -11.97
N LEU A 132 15.49 -12.46 -11.43
CA LEU A 132 16.27 -11.38 -12.03
C LEU A 132 17.77 -11.67 -12.02
N VAL A 133 18.33 -12.11 -10.88
CA VAL A 133 19.75 -12.49 -10.77
C VAL A 133 20.08 -13.62 -11.74
N CYS A 134 19.24 -14.66 -11.81
CA CYS A 134 19.43 -15.76 -12.76
C CYS A 134 19.38 -15.28 -14.21
N ALA A 135 18.44 -14.40 -14.57
CA ALA A 135 18.34 -13.85 -15.92
C ALA A 135 19.59 -13.07 -16.32
N ASP A 136 20.14 -12.26 -15.40
CA ASP A 136 21.37 -11.49 -15.61
C ASP A 136 22.60 -12.40 -15.78
N LEU A 137 22.77 -13.40 -14.93
CA LEU A 137 23.86 -14.36 -15.06
C LEU A 137 23.77 -15.16 -16.38
N LEU A 138 22.57 -15.61 -16.77
CA LEU A 138 22.35 -16.28 -18.05
C LEU A 138 22.68 -15.38 -19.24
N ALA A 139 22.30 -14.10 -19.18
CA ALA A 139 22.63 -13.13 -20.21
C ALA A 139 24.15 -12.93 -20.35
N LYS A 140 24.87 -12.81 -19.22
CA LYS A 140 26.33 -12.68 -19.17
C LYS A 140 27.06 -13.89 -19.76
N GLU A 141 26.51 -15.09 -19.61
CA GLU A 141 27.02 -16.33 -20.20
C GLU A 141 26.60 -16.54 -21.67
N GLY A 142 25.84 -15.59 -22.26
CA GLY A 142 25.37 -15.67 -23.65
C GLY A 142 24.17 -16.60 -23.86
N LEU A 143 23.52 -17.06 -22.79
CA LEU A 143 22.34 -17.93 -22.80
C LEU A 143 21.06 -17.11 -22.91
N ARG A 144 20.92 -16.41 -24.05
CA ARG A 144 19.88 -15.38 -24.26
C ARG A 144 18.45 -15.92 -24.12
N ASP A 145 18.15 -17.09 -24.67
CA ASP A 145 16.79 -17.65 -24.64
C ASP A 145 16.39 -18.05 -23.20
N GLN A 146 17.34 -18.59 -22.44
CA GLN A 146 17.15 -18.94 -21.04
C GLN A 146 16.99 -17.70 -20.17
N ALA A 147 17.75 -16.64 -20.46
CA ALA A 147 17.58 -15.35 -19.78
C ALA A 147 16.17 -14.80 -20.01
N TRP A 148 15.67 -14.80 -21.26
CA TRP A 148 14.29 -14.39 -21.52
C TRP A 148 13.25 -15.28 -20.84
N ALA A 149 13.46 -16.60 -20.81
CA ALA A 149 12.57 -17.49 -20.08
C ALA A 149 12.49 -17.15 -18.57
N ALA A 150 13.64 -16.87 -17.94
CA ALA A 150 13.69 -16.41 -16.55
C ALA A 150 12.96 -15.07 -16.35
N LEU A 151 13.03 -14.15 -17.32
CA LEU A 151 12.30 -12.89 -17.27
C LEU A 151 10.77 -13.06 -17.45
N VAL A 152 10.32 -14.08 -18.19
CA VAL A 152 8.89 -14.41 -18.25
C VAL A 152 8.39 -14.92 -16.90
N GLU A 153 9.18 -15.76 -16.22
CA GLU A 153 8.84 -16.22 -14.86
C GLU A 153 8.78 -15.04 -13.88
N LEU A 154 9.71 -14.10 -13.96
CA LEU A 154 9.67 -12.85 -13.20
C LEU A 154 8.39 -12.04 -13.47
N ALA A 155 8.06 -11.81 -14.75
CA ALA A 155 6.89 -11.04 -15.15
C ALA A 155 5.58 -11.66 -14.64
N SER A 156 5.52 -12.99 -14.49
CA SER A 156 4.35 -13.67 -13.93
C SER A 156 4.08 -13.31 -12.45
N LEU A 157 5.09 -12.84 -11.73
CA LEU A 157 5.02 -12.52 -10.30
C LEU A 157 4.74 -11.03 -10.03
N GLU A 158 5.07 -10.14 -10.97
CA GLU A 158 5.02 -8.68 -10.80
C GLU A 158 3.68 -8.19 -10.25
N SER A 159 2.57 -8.58 -10.89
CA SER A 159 1.23 -8.15 -10.46
C SER A 159 0.88 -8.66 -9.06
N SER A 160 1.30 -9.87 -8.71
CA SER A 160 1.04 -10.43 -7.37
C SER A 160 1.86 -9.71 -6.30
N LEU A 161 3.11 -9.36 -6.61
CA LEU A 161 4.00 -8.61 -5.72
C LEU A 161 3.49 -7.19 -5.51
N GLU A 162 3.10 -6.50 -6.58
CA GLU A 162 2.52 -5.16 -6.54
C GLU A 162 1.25 -5.13 -5.66
N GLN A 163 0.32 -6.06 -5.89
CA GLN A 163 -0.90 -6.16 -5.09
C GLN A 163 -0.62 -6.42 -3.60
N ALA A 164 0.39 -7.24 -3.30
CA ALA A 164 0.79 -7.52 -1.92
C ALA A 164 1.36 -6.26 -1.26
N CYS A 165 2.22 -5.50 -1.96
CA CYS A 165 2.77 -4.24 -1.46
C CYS A 165 1.66 -3.19 -1.21
N ILE A 166 0.70 -3.05 -2.14
CA ILE A 166 -0.46 -2.15 -1.98
C ILE A 166 -1.29 -2.55 -0.75
N ALA A 167 -1.52 -3.85 -0.54
CA ALA A 167 -2.29 -4.33 0.60
C ALA A 167 -1.60 -4.00 1.94
N GLU A 168 -0.29 -4.16 2.02
CA GLU A 168 0.48 -3.86 3.23
C GLU A 168 0.55 -2.34 3.48
N GLN A 169 0.70 -1.52 2.43
CA GLN A 169 0.60 -0.07 2.58
C GLN A 169 -0.76 0.37 3.12
N ASN A 170 -1.86 -0.17 2.59
CA ASN A 170 -3.20 0.10 3.09
C ASN A 170 -3.38 -0.33 4.55
N ARG A 171 -2.76 -1.45 4.94
CA ARG A 171 -2.75 -1.92 6.34
C ARG A 171 -2.03 -0.92 7.24
N TRP A 172 -0.86 -0.41 6.83
CA TRP A 172 -0.13 0.60 7.59
C TRP A 172 -0.91 1.91 7.72
N GLU A 173 -1.54 2.38 6.64
CA GLU A 173 -2.40 3.57 6.67
C GLU A 173 -3.56 3.40 7.67
N LYS A 174 -4.19 2.23 7.69
CA LYS A 174 -5.26 1.92 8.63
C LYS A 174 -4.76 1.92 10.08
N LEU A 175 -3.59 1.34 10.36
CA LEU A 175 -2.97 1.37 11.68
C LEU A 175 -2.66 2.80 12.12
N LEU A 176 -2.11 3.61 11.22
CA LEU A 176 -1.80 5.00 11.47
C LEU A 176 -3.07 5.82 11.77
N GLN A 177 -4.16 5.62 11.00
CA GLN A 177 -5.45 6.24 11.28
C GLN A 177 -6.01 5.84 12.65
N GLN A 178 -5.87 4.57 13.05
CA GLN A 178 -6.29 4.11 14.38
C GLN A 178 -5.47 4.79 15.48
N GLU A 179 -4.16 4.91 15.31
CA GLU A 179 -3.29 5.61 16.25
C GLU A 179 -3.61 7.12 16.31
N TYR A 180 -3.87 7.78 15.17
CA TYR A 180 -4.36 9.17 15.14
C TYR A 180 -5.68 9.31 15.90
N GLY A 181 -6.62 8.39 15.69
CA GLY A 181 -7.89 8.35 16.43
C GLY A 181 -7.68 8.14 17.93
N ARG A 182 -6.75 7.27 18.33
CA ARG A 182 -6.40 7.03 19.74
C ARG A 182 -5.80 8.28 20.37
N LEU A 183 -4.87 8.94 19.69
CA LEU A 183 -4.19 10.14 20.16
C LEU A 183 -5.17 11.32 20.25
N ALA A 184 -6.05 11.49 19.26
CA ALA A 184 -7.13 12.47 19.29
C ALA A 184 -8.04 12.23 20.51
N ASN A 185 -8.49 10.99 20.75
CA ASN A 185 -9.28 10.65 21.92
C ASN A 185 -8.54 10.89 23.25
N GLN A 186 -7.23 10.64 23.31
CA GLN A 186 -6.42 10.95 24.50
C GLN A 186 -6.35 12.45 24.76
N LYS A 187 -6.13 13.26 23.71
CA LYS A 187 -6.13 14.72 23.84
C LYS A 187 -7.47 15.27 24.28
N LEU A 188 -8.58 14.60 24.01
CA LEU A 188 -9.92 15.05 24.40
C LEU A 188 -10.36 14.57 25.80
N LYS A 189 -9.49 13.89 26.57
CA LYS A 189 -9.82 13.44 27.93
C LYS A 189 -10.19 14.59 28.88
N HIS A 190 -9.57 15.76 28.76
CA HIS A 190 -9.91 16.92 29.59
C HIS A 190 -11.37 17.38 29.38
N LEU A 191 -11.89 17.30 28.15
CA LEU A 191 -13.27 17.63 27.85
C LEU A 191 -14.27 16.67 28.52
N LYS A 192 -13.87 15.43 28.78
CA LYS A 192 -14.71 14.47 29.50
C LYS A 192 -14.93 14.93 30.94
N PHE A 193 -13.88 15.33 31.64
CA PHE A 193 -13.99 15.81 33.02
C PHE A 193 -14.80 17.10 33.07
N TYR A 194 -14.50 18.04 32.17
CA TYR A 194 -15.27 19.27 32.04
C TYR A 194 -16.77 19.02 31.73
N LEU A 195 -17.09 18.01 30.90
CA LEU A 195 -18.48 17.61 30.68
C LEU A 195 -19.15 17.08 31.95
N ILE A 196 -18.44 16.35 32.80
CA ILE A 196 -18.97 15.87 34.09
C ILE A 196 -19.27 17.06 35.00
N ASP A 197 -18.37 18.04 35.07
CA ASP A 197 -18.57 19.26 35.86
C ASP A 197 -19.80 20.02 35.35
N LEU A 198 -19.89 20.27 34.04
CA LEU A 198 -21.05 20.91 33.41
C LEU A 198 -22.37 20.16 33.64
N LEU A 199 -22.34 18.83 33.68
CA LEU A 199 -23.53 18.02 33.95
C LEU A 199 -24.11 18.34 35.34
N TYR A 200 -23.26 18.61 36.33
CA TYR A 200 -23.66 19.01 37.68
C TYR A 200 -24.00 20.50 37.76
N GLU A 201 -23.12 21.38 37.23
CA GLU A 201 -23.26 22.84 37.34
C GLU A 201 -24.47 23.38 36.59
N ASP A 202 -24.72 22.88 35.39
CA ASP A 202 -25.84 23.32 34.55
C ASP A 202 -27.07 22.39 34.66
N CYS A 203 -27.13 21.55 35.70
CA CYS A 203 -28.23 20.60 35.85
C CYS A 203 -29.57 21.34 36.01
N PRO A 204 -30.58 21.10 35.16
CA PRO A 204 -31.90 21.69 35.34
C PRO A 204 -32.54 21.20 36.64
N ASP A 205 -33.45 22.00 37.21
CA ASP A 205 -34.13 21.66 38.48
C ASP A 205 -34.83 20.30 38.47
N ASN A 206 -35.38 19.87 37.32
CA ASN A 206 -36.03 18.56 37.13
C ASN A 206 -35.09 17.49 36.53
N GLY A 207 -33.78 17.73 36.60
CA GLY A 207 -32.75 16.89 36.00
C GLY A 207 -32.70 16.93 34.46
N TRP A 208 -31.87 16.03 33.91
CA TRP A 208 -31.64 15.92 32.47
C TRP A 208 -32.61 14.94 31.80
N PRO A 209 -33.57 15.39 30.96
CA PRO A 209 -34.63 14.52 30.44
C PRO A 209 -34.12 13.47 29.44
N SER A 210 -33.07 13.78 28.67
CA SER A 210 -32.44 12.83 27.77
C SER A 210 -31.00 13.22 27.42
N VAL A 211 -30.20 12.22 27.00
CA VAL A 211 -28.84 12.43 26.52
C VAL A 211 -28.80 13.43 25.36
N LYS A 212 -29.78 13.35 24.44
CA LYS A 212 -29.85 14.25 23.28
C LYS A 212 -30.02 15.71 23.69
N VAL A 213 -30.88 15.97 24.69
CA VAL A 213 -31.13 17.32 25.22
C VAL A 213 -29.91 17.85 25.97
N ALA A 214 -29.28 17.02 26.82
CA ALA A 214 -28.06 17.42 27.52
C ALA A 214 -26.91 17.71 26.55
N ALA A 215 -26.70 16.84 25.55
CA ALA A 215 -25.69 17.07 24.52
C ALA A 215 -25.95 18.36 23.72
N TYR A 216 -27.19 18.64 23.35
CA TYR A 216 -27.55 19.88 22.67
C TYR A 216 -27.38 21.13 23.55
N LYS A 217 -27.57 21.06 24.87
CA LYS A 217 -27.36 22.23 25.74
C LYS A 217 -25.90 22.48 26.10
N LEU A 218 -25.10 21.42 26.20
CA LEU A 218 -23.72 21.51 26.71
C LEU A 218 -22.65 21.63 25.61
N HIS A 219 -22.98 21.32 24.34
CA HIS A 219 -21.98 21.26 23.27
C HIS A 219 -21.21 22.56 23.03
N GLU A 220 -21.88 23.72 23.03
CA GLU A 220 -21.21 25.02 22.83
C GLU A 220 -20.19 25.31 23.94
N LYS A 221 -20.54 25.07 25.20
CA LYS A 221 -19.64 25.29 26.34
C LYS A 221 -18.43 24.35 26.28
N VAL A 222 -18.64 23.09 25.93
CA VAL A 222 -17.54 22.12 25.74
C VAL A 222 -16.64 22.49 24.56
N LEU A 223 -17.21 22.99 23.46
CA LEU A 223 -16.45 23.45 22.30
C LEU A 223 -15.61 24.69 22.64
N GLN A 224 -16.18 25.68 23.31
CA GLN A 224 -15.46 26.89 23.74
C GLN A 224 -14.29 26.54 24.67
N PHE A 225 -14.52 25.67 25.66
CA PHE A 225 -13.45 25.19 26.54
C PHE A 225 -12.34 24.46 25.78
N HIS A 226 -12.70 23.68 24.74
CA HIS A 226 -11.72 23.03 23.88
C HIS A 226 -10.85 24.04 23.12
N GLU A 227 -11.46 25.06 22.52
CA GLU A 227 -10.75 26.06 21.71
C GLU A 227 -9.79 26.92 22.54
N GLN A 228 -10.11 27.14 23.83
CA GLN A 228 -9.32 27.92 24.78
C GLN A 228 -8.27 27.10 25.54
N SER A 229 -8.31 25.77 25.45
CA SER A 229 -7.41 24.87 26.18
C SER A 229 -6.05 24.71 25.49
N ASP A 230 -4.97 24.68 26.27
CA ASP A 230 -3.61 24.32 25.79
C ASP A 230 -3.54 22.88 25.22
N GLN A 231 -4.54 22.05 25.54
CA GLN A 231 -4.68 20.68 25.05
C GLN A 231 -5.58 20.57 23.81
N ARG A 232 -5.86 21.69 23.12
CA ARG A 232 -6.69 21.70 21.91
C ARG A 232 -6.16 20.73 20.86
N SER A 233 -7.09 20.11 20.15
CA SER A 233 -6.77 19.19 19.07
C SER A 233 -6.14 19.96 17.91
N VAL A 234 -5.19 19.33 17.21
CA VAL A 234 -4.63 19.86 15.96
C VAL A 234 -5.71 19.87 14.86
N ILE A 235 -6.66 18.94 14.94
CA ILE A 235 -7.83 18.88 14.08
C ILE A 235 -8.93 19.74 14.72
N LYS A 236 -9.40 20.76 14.00
CA LYS A 236 -10.50 21.64 14.46
C LYS A 236 -11.79 20.83 14.61
N LEU A 237 -12.38 20.85 15.81
CA LEU A 237 -13.68 20.25 16.07
C LEU A 237 -14.78 21.25 15.74
N ASN A 238 -15.88 20.76 15.17
CA ASN A 238 -17.10 21.55 14.98
C ASN A 238 -18.19 21.14 16.00
N GLU A 239 -19.28 21.90 16.05
CA GLU A 239 -20.41 21.64 16.94
C GLU A 239 -20.98 20.22 16.81
N SER A 240 -21.10 19.71 15.58
CA SER A 240 -21.64 18.38 15.31
C SER A 240 -20.74 17.26 15.85
N ASP A 241 -19.42 17.45 15.77
CA ASP A 241 -18.43 16.52 16.30
C ASP A 241 -18.48 16.47 17.82
N ILE A 242 -18.56 17.64 18.48
CA ILE A 242 -18.69 17.74 19.94
C ILE A 242 -20.01 17.13 20.42
N GLN A 243 -21.13 17.43 19.77
CA GLN A 243 -22.42 16.88 20.16
C GLN A 243 -22.46 15.35 20.04
N ARG A 244 -21.89 14.79 18.95
CA ARG A 244 -21.73 13.35 18.76
C ARG A 244 -20.81 12.74 19.83
N MET A 245 -19.72 13.41 20.16
CA MET A 245 -18.77 12.98 21.19
C MET A 245 -19.43 12.93 22.58
N ILE A 246 -20.11 14.00 22.99
CA ILE A 246 -20.85 14.07 24.25
C ILE A 246 -21.90 12.95 24.33
N THR A 247 -22.67 12.77 23.26
CA THR A 247 -23.68 11.70 23.15
C THR A 247 -23.05 10.31 23.31
N ASN A 248 -21.90 10.08 22.68
CA ASN A 248 -21.17 8.82 22.80
C ASN A 248 -20.66 8.59 24.22
N TRP A 249 -20.12 9.61 24.89
CA TRP A 249 -19.65 9.49 26.27
C TRP A 249 -20.78 9.22 27.26
N MET A 250 -21.89 9.95 27.19
CA MET A 250 -23.04 9.72 28.07
C MET A 250 -23.65 8.32 27.91
N ASN A 251 -23.54 7.71 26.72
CA ASN A 251 -24.06 6.35 26.50
C ASN A 251 -23.04 5.25 26.82
N LYS A 252 -21.77 5.43 26.45
CA LYS A 252 -20.76 4.35 26.42
C LYS A 252 -19.66 4.49 27.46
N ASN A 253 -19.39 5.70 27.96
CA ASN A 253 -18.37 5.91 29.00
C ASN A 253 -19.01 5.69 30.38
N LYS A 254 -18.52 4.70 31.14
CA LYS A 254 -19.09 4.29 32.43
C LYS A 254 -19.31 5.48 33.39
N GLU A 255 -18.27 6.29 33.56
CA GLU A 255 -18.27 7.40 34.53
C GLU A 255 -19.25 8.50 34.13
N VAL A 256 -19.23 8.96 32.88
CA VAL A 256 -20.16 10.00 32.38
C VAL A 256 -21.61 9.49 32.37
N ASN A 257 -21.82 8.22 32.00
CA ASN A 257 -23.13 7.59 31.99
C ASN A 257 -23.72 7.49 33.42
N GLU A 258 -22.91 7.06 34.39
CA GLU A 258 -23.32 7.01 35.79
C GLU A 258 -23.68 8.40 36.34
N THR A 259 -22.87 9.42 36.03
CA THR A 259 -23.18 10.82 36.38
C THR A 259 -24.50 11.27 35.75
N PHE A 260 -24.67 11.08 34.44
CA PHE A 260 -25.90 11.46 33.74
C PHE A 260 -27.13 10.75 34.33
N LYS A 261 -27.03 9.45 34.63
CA LYS A 261 -28.13 8.68 35.23
C LYS A 261 -28.54 9.21 36.60
N LYS A 262 -27.59 9.61 37.45
CA LYS A 262 -27.88 10.21 38.77
C LYS A 262 -28.66 11.51 38.64
N LEU A 263 -28.35 12.30 37.62
CA LEU A 263 -28.92 13.61 37.37
C LEU A 263 -30.13 13.60 36.43
N LYS A 264 -30.58 12.41 36.01
CA LYS A 264 -31.66 12.27 35.02
C LYS A 264 -33.03 12.64 35.60
N ASN A 265 -33.25 12.32 36.88
CA ASN A 265 -34.53 12.46 37.57
C ASN A 265 -34.31 13.09 38.96
N LEU A 266 -33.86 14.34 38.99
CA LEU A 266 -33.95 15.18 40.21
C LEU A 266 -35.40 15.66 40.37
#